data_AF-A0A939ZA85-F1
#
_entry.id   AF-A0A939ZA85-F1
#
_cell.length_a   1.000
_cell.length_b   1.000
_cell.length_c   1.000
_cell.angle_alpha   90.00
_cell.angle_beta   90.00
_cell.angle_gamma   90.00
#
_symmetry.space_group_name_H-M   'P 1'
#
loop_
_entity.id
_entity.type
_entity.pdbx_description
1 polymer ?
#
loop_
_entity_poly.entity_id
_entity_poly.type
_entity_poly.pdbx_seq_one_letter_code
_entity_poly.pdbx_strand_id
1 'polypeptide(L)'
;MIVFSEQSVSDLRKRGFAVAAANYRLTSDGITNVYDILEDCFDALSYMCGNAAECGIDAGNIILSGHSAGAHLALMLGYCDCEKFSKNKKNYNIKGIAAMSAPTVLYDNRTHRLTESIAALFRNCDFDKAAKETSPTAYVSKNCPPTLLCAGTSDYLVFAVSSEILYSKLKEKGAEADIILSVGGGHSFEKVHGSVEPSVSMEEIQARITEFAISHIDKKI
;
A
#
# COMPACT_ATOMS: atom_id res chain seq x y z
N MET A 1 -4.24 2.12 -8.33
CA MET A 1 -3.60 1.06 -7.52
C MET A 1 -3.64 -0.25 -8.29
N ILE A 2 -2.50 -0.70 -8.79
CA ILE A 2 -1.91 -2.06 -8.78
C ILE A 2 -0.52 -1.87 -9.43
N VAL A 3 0.55 -2.42 -8.85
CA VAL A 3 1.87 -2.47 -9.52
C VAL A 3 2.41 -3.90 -9.49
N PHE A 4 1.65 -4.80 -10.11
CA PHE A 4 2.17 -6.09 -10.55
C PHE A 4 2.78 -5.90 -11.95
N SER A 5 3.94 -6.51 -12.22
CA SER A 5 4.44 -6.62 -13.59
C SER A 5 3.47 -7.44 -14.43
N GLU A 6 3.57 -7.33 -15.76
CA GLU A 6 2.83 -8.20 -16.66
C GLU A 6 3.04 -9.68 -16.34
N GLN A 7 4.26 -10.05 -15.95
CA GLN A 7 4.60 -11.39 -15.50
C GLN A 7 3.83 -11.78 -14.22
N SER A 8 3.86 -10.94 -13.17
CA SER A 8 3.10 -11.19 -11.94
C SER A 8 1.59 -11.25 -12.19
N VAL A 9 1.04 -10.37 -13.03
CA VAL A 9 -0.39 -10.41 -13.41
C VAL A 9 -0.71 -11.71 -14.13
N SER A 10 0.12 -12.12 -15.09
CA SER A 10 -0.02 -13.40 -15.79
C SER A 10 -0.01 -14.58 -14.79
N ASP A 11 0.93 -14.60 -13.85
CA ASP A 11 1.08 -15.71 -12.91
C ASP A 11 -0.05 -15.79 -11.89
N LEU A 12 -0.54 -14.63 -11.42
CA LEU A 12 -1.73 -14.54 -10.60
C LEU A 12 -2.97 -15.04 -11.36
N ARG A 13 -3.18 -14.58 -12.60
CA ARG A 13 -4.33 -15.00 -13.42
C ARG A 13 -4.32 -16.49 -13.74
N LYS A 14 -3.15 -17.07 -14.07
CA LYS A 14 -2.98 -18.52 -14.26
C LYS A 14 -3.37 -19.34 -13.03
N ARG A 15 -3.30 -18.72 -11.85
CA ARG A 15 -3.67 -19.33 -10.55
C ARG A 15 -5.10 -18.98 -10.12
N GLY A 16 -5.91 -18.38 -10.99
CA GLY A 16 -7.32 -18.10 -10.74
C GLY A 16 -7.60 -16.76 -10.03
N PHE A 17 -6.62 -15.87 -9.92
CA PHE A 17 -6.83 -14.56 -9.33
C PHE A 17 -7.43 -13.60 -10.36
N ALA A 18 -8.45 -12.85 -9.94
CA ALA A 18 -8.81 -11.60 -10.57
C ALA A 18 -7.82 -10.51 -10.15
N VAL A 19 -7.44 -9.65 -11.09
CA VAL A 19 -6.51 -8.54 -10.86
C VAL A 19 -7.19 -7.27 -11.36
N ALA A 20 -7.43 -6.32 -10.45
CA ALA A 20 -8.19 -5.10 -10.74
C ALA A 20 -7.42 -3.85 -10.31
N ALA A 21 -7.26 -2.88 -11.22
CA ALA A 21 -6.64 -1.61 -10.92
C ALA A 21 -7.69 -0.51 -10.76
N ALA A 22 -7.69 0.18 -9.61
CA ALA A 22 -8.57 1.33 -9.37
C ALA A 22 -7.82 2.65 -9.60
N ASN A 23 -8.41 3.54 -10.40
CA ASN A 23 -7.97 4.93 -10.49
C ASN A 23 -8.61 5.76 -9.36
N TYR A 24 -7.95 6.86 -9.00
CA TYR A 24 -8.39 7.81 -7.99
C TYR A 24 -8.01 9.23 -8.45
N ARG A 25 -8.69 10.25 -7.92
CA ARG A 25 -8.41 11.67 -8.18
C ARG A 25 -6.96 12.01 -7.88
N LEU A 26 -6.35 12.93 -8.63
CA LEU A 26 -4.97 13.36 -8.42
C LEU A 26 -4.95 14.85 -8.04
N THR A 27 -3.96 15.23 -7.23
CA THR A 27 -3.79 16.61 -6.75
C THR A 27 -3.45 17.63 -7.86
N SER A 28 -3.21 17.17 -9.10
CA SER A 28 -2.91 18.01 -10.25
C SER A 28 -4.07 18.90 -10.71
N ASP A 29 -5.30 18.60 -10.27
CA ASP A 29 -6.47 19.47 -10.49
C ASP A 29 -6.48 20.73 -9.59
N GLY A 30 -5.57 20.78 -8.61
CA GLY A 30 -5.42 21.89 -7.69
C GLY A 30 -6.47 21.99 -6.58
N ILE A 31 -7.40 21.05 -6.48
CA ILE A 31 -8.47 21.04 -5.46
C ILE A 31 -8.55 19.73 -4.68
N THR A 32 -8.18 18.61 -5.29
CA THR A 32 -8.15 17.28 -4.67
C THR A 32 -7.11 17.24 -3.55
N ASN A 33 -7.52 16.75 -2.38
CA ASN A 33 -6.65 16.50 -1.23
C ASN A 33 -6.64 15.00 -0.85
N VAL A 34 -5.90 14.64 0.20
CA VAL A 34 -5.74 13.26 0.65
C VAL A 34 -7.04 12.56 1.02
N TYR A 35 -8.04 13.29 1.54
CA TYR A 35 -9.33 12.73 1.91
C TYR A 35 -10.15 12.33 0.68
N ASP A 36 -10.15 13.16 -0.36
CA ASP A 36 -10.77 12.86 -1.66
C ASP A 36 -10.19 11.58 -2.28
N ILE A 37 -8.86 11.43 -2.20
CA ILE A 37 -8.14 10.26 -2.74
C ILE A 37 -8.52 9.00 -1.96
N LEU A 38 -8.59 9.09 -0.64
CA LEU A 38 -9.00 7.96 0.20
C LEU A 38 -10.46 7.58 -0.04
N GLU A 39 -11.36 8.56 -0.15
CA GLU A 39 -12.77 8.35 -0.51
C GLU A 39 -12.88 7.54 -1.80
N ASP A 40 -12.20 7.95 -2.87
CA ASP A 40 -12.21 7.22 -4.15
C ASP A 40 -11.73 5.77 -4.02
N CYS A 41 -10.67 5.54 -3.23
CA CYS A 41 -10.10 4.22 -3.05
C CYS A 41 -11.04 3.30 -2.25
N PHE A 42 -11.67 3.82 -1.19
CA PHE A 42 -12.66 3.08 -0.41
C PHE A 42 -13.91 2.81 -1.24
N ASP A 43 -14.40 3.80 -1.98
CA ASP A 43 -15.58 3.67 -2.85
C ASP A 43 -15.34 2.65 -3.96
N ALA A 44 -14.17 2.68 -4.60
CA ALA A 44 -13.81 1.70 -5.63
C ALA A 44 -13.76 0.27 -5.08
N LEU A 45 -13.13 0.07 -3.91
CA LEU A 45 -13.05 -1.25 -3.28
C LEU A 45 -14.44 -1.74 -2.84
N SER A 46 -15.23 -0.89 -2.19
CA SER A 46 -16.60 -1.19 -1.78
C SER A 46 -17.50 -1.50 -2.97
N TYR A 47 -17.36 -0.77 -4.09
CA TYR A 47 -18.11 -1.05 -5.32
C TYR A 47 -17.75 -2.42 -5.89
N MET A 48 -16.46 -2.72 -6.05
CA MET A 48 -16.03 -4.03 -6.58
C MET A 48 -16.53 -5.18 -5.70
N CYS A 49 -16.39 -5.06 -4.39
CA CYS A 49 -16.82 -6.10 -3.45
C CYS A 49 -18.35 -6.19 -3.31
N GLY A 50 -19.06 -5.08 -3.44
CA GLY A 50 -20.53 -5.07 -3.49
C GLY A 50 -21.10 -5.71 -4.76
N ASN A 51 -20.36 -5.63 -5.87
CA ASN A 51 -20.71 -6.23 -7.16
C ASN A 51 -19.86 -7.48 -7.47
N ALA A 52 -19.44 -8.20 -6.43
CA ALA A 52 -18.46 -9.29 -6.54
C ALA A 52 -18.84 -10.36 -7.58
N ALA A 53 -20.12 -10.71 -7.67
CA ALA A 53 -20.63 -11.68 -8.65
C ALA A 53 -20.47 -11.18 -10.10
N GLU A 54 -20.77 -9.91 -10.36
CA GLU A 54 -20.64 -9.30 -11.69
C GLU A 54 -19.16 -9.09 -12.07
N CYS A 55 -18.34 -8.74 -11.09
CA CYS A 55 -16.90 -8.59 -11.27
C CYS A 55 -16.13 -9.92 -11.33
N GLY A 56 -16.78 -11.05 -10.99
CA GLY A 56 -16.14 -12.36 -10.91
C GLY A 56 -15.05 -12.45 -9.84
N ILE A 57 -15.21 -11.75 -8.71
CA ILE A 57 -14.24 -11.70 -7.61
C ILE A 57 -14.80 -12.30 -6.32
N ASP A 58 -13.92 -12.74 -5.43
CA ASP A 58 -14.28 -13.18 -4.07
C ASP A 58 -13.96 -12.06 -3.05
N ALA A 59 -15.01 -11.37 -2.58
CA ALA A 59 -14.88 -10.31 -1.59
C ALA A 59 -14.32 -10.79 -0.23
N GLY A 60 -14.30 -12.10 0.04
CA GLY A 60 -13.72 -12.69 1.24
C GLY A 60 -12.20 -12.93 1.16
N ASN A 61 -11.62 -12.81 -0.03
CA ASN A 61 -10.24 -13.18 -0.34
C ASN A 61 -9.52 -12.06 -1.13
N ILE A 62 -9.37 -10.89 -0.50
CA ILE A 62 -8.74 -9.72 -1.13
C ILE A 62 -7.28 -9.56 -0.69
N ILE A 63 -6.39 -9.39 -1.66
CA ILE A 63 -5.01 -8.94 -1.44
C ILE A 63 -4.88 -7.52 -1.98
N LEU A 64 -4.31 -6.61 -1.18
CA LEU A 64 -4.00 -5.25 -1.61
C LEU A 64 -2.50 -5.13 -1.90
N SER A 65 -2.15 -4.45 -3.00
CA SER A 65 -0.77 -4.19 -3.35
C SER A 65 -0.58 -2.85 -4.04
N GLY A 66 0.54 -2.20 -3.76
CA GLY A 66 0.88 -0.92 -4.38
C GLY A 66 2.34 -0.55 -4.25
N HIS A 67 2.71 0.51 -4.97
CA HIS A 67 4.02 1.16 -4.92
C HIS A 67 3.84 2.64 -4.55
N SER A 68 4.73 3.16 -3.69
CA SER A 68 4.76 4.56 -3.30
C SER A 68 3.42 5.04 -2.74
N ALA A 69 2.81 6.08 -3.33
CA ALA A 69 1.46 6.53 -2.96
C ALA A 69 0.41 5.41 -3.03
N GLY A 70 0.48 4.51 -4.01
CA GLY A 70 -0.42 3.35 -4.07
C GLY A 70 -0.22 2.36 -2.92
N ALA A 71 1.01 2.23 -2.41
CA ALA A 71 1.32 1.39 -1.27
C ALA A 71 0.77 1.99 0.04
N HIS A 72 0.88 3.31 0.20
CA HIS A 72 0.23 4.05 1.27
C HIS A 72 -1.29 3.81 1.26
N LEU A 73 -1.94 3.95 0.11
CA LEU A 73 -3.38 3.76 -0.03
C LEU A 73 -3.79 2.31 0.27
N ALA A 74 -3.01 1.33 -0.18
CA ALA A 74 -3.25 -0.08 0.15
C ALA A 74 -3.21 -0.34 1.66
N LEU A 75 -2.25 0.25 2.38
CA LEU A 75 -2.17 0.15 3.83
C LEU A 75 -3.34 0.87 4.51
N MET A 76 -3.73 2.06 4.04
CA MET A 76 -4.88 2.79 4.58
C MET A 76 -6.19 2.00 4.42
N LEU A 77 -6.46 1.43 3.25
CA LEU A 77 -7.62 0.57 3.01
C LEU A 77 -7.64 -0.68 3.89
N GLY A 78 -6.46 -1.21 4.22
CA GLY A 78 -6.31 -2.40 5.03
C GLY A 78 -6.46 -2.18 6.53
N TYR A 79 -5.97 -1.04 7.04
CA TYR A 79 -5.90 -0.79 8.48
C TYR A 79 -7.00 0.13 9.00
N CYS A 80 -7.44 1.09 8.20
CA CYS A 80 -8.45 2.06 8.63
C CYS A 80 -9.87 1.51 8.42
N ASP A 81 -10.79 1.91 9.30
CA ASP A 81 -12.21 1.72 9.10
C ASP A 81 -12.69 2.54 7.90
N CYS A 82 -13.36 1.88 6.95
CA CYS A 82 -13.82 2.53 5.71
C CYS A 82 -14.77 3.70 5.97
N GLU A 83 -15.59 3.62 7.02
CA GLU A 83 -16.61 4.61 7.39
C GLU A 83 -15.99 5.97 7.81
N LYS A 84 -14.68 6.01 8.06
CA LYS A 84 -13.95 7.24 8.37
C LYS A 84 -13.76 8.14 7.13
N PHE A 85 -13.63 7.53 5.96
CA PHE A 85 -13.27 8.23 4.72
C PHE A 85 -14.26 8.01 3.58
N SER A 86 -15.22 7.10 3.74
CA SER A 86 -16.27 6.81 2.78
C SER A 86 -17.62 6.64 3.50
N LYS A 87 -18.71 6.84 2.75
CA LYS A 87 -20.07 6.56 3.22
C LYS A 87 -20.43 5.07 3.14
N ASN A 88 -19.57 4.26 2.52
CA ASN A 88 -19.76 2.83 2.38
C ASN A 88 -19.44 2.08 3.67
N LYS A 89 -20.02 0.88 3.81
CA LYS A 89 -19.69 -0.06 4.90
C LYS A 89 -18.79 -1.16 4.39
N LYS A 90 -17.89 -1.64 5.26
CA LYS A 90 -16.96 -2.71 4.94
C LYS A 90 -17.74 -4.01 4.73
N ASN A 91 -17.67 -4.54 3.51
CA ASN A 91 -18.30 -5.80 3.09
C ASN A 91 -17.28 -6.79 2.51
N TYR A 92 -16.00 -6.61 2.82
CA TYR A 92 -14.89 -7.37 2.28
C TYR A 92 -13.87 -7.73 3.36
N ASN A 93 -13.12 -8.79 3.09
CA ASN A 93 -12.05 -9.26 3.96
C ASN A 93 -10.70 -9.21 3.25
N ILE A 94 -9.78 -8.47 3.85
CA ILE A 94 -8.42 -8.29 3.34
C ILE A 94 -7.54 -9.34 4.00
N LYS A 95 -7.02 -10.26 3.19
CA LYS A 95 -6.18 -11.38 3.61
C LYS A 95 -4.71 -11.04 3.70
N GLY A 96 -4.27 -9.98 3.04
CA GLY A 96 -2.89 -9.53 3.08
C GLY A 96 -2.67 -8.23 2.33
N ILE A 97 -1.58 -7.54 2.67
CA ILE A 97 -1.17 -6.27 2.07
C ILE A 97 0.31 -6.34 1.72
N ALA A 98 0.65 -5.99 0.49
CA ALA A 98 2.04 -5.84 0.05
C ALA A 98 2.32 -4.38 -0.35
N ALA A 99 3.23 -3.72 0.36
CA ALA A 99 3.43 -2.29 0.23
C ALA A 99 4.90 -1.98 -0.09
N MET A 100 5.16 -1.52 -1.33
CA MET A 100 6.49 -1.16 -1.82
C MET A 100 6.74 0.35 -1.66
N SER A 101 7.85 0.73 -1.04
CA SER A 101 8.30 2.12 -0.86
C SER A 101 7.22 3.03 -0.30
N ALA A 102 6.45 2.53 0.68
CA ALA A 102 5.26 3.18 1.18
C ALA A 102 5.58 4.33 2.15
N PRO A 103 5.01 5.54 1.94
CA PRO A 103 4.91 6.52 3.00
C PRO A 103 3.99 5.98 4.11
N THR A 104 4.49 5.74 5.31
CA THR A 104 3.69 5.19 6.44
C THR A 104 3.49 6.20 7.56
N VAL A 105 4.27 7.28 7.53
CA VAL A 105 4.27 8.42 8.44
C VAL A 105 4.40 9.69 7.59
N LEU A 106 3.33 10.47 7.49
CA LEU A 106 3.28 11.67 6.64
C LEU A 106 3.60 12.98 7.38
N TYR A 107 3.62 12.95 8.72
CA TYR A 107 3.85 14.14 9.55
C TYR A 107 5.32 14.31 9.99
N ASP A 108 6.21 13.42 9.59
CA ASP A 108 7.62 13.42 10.00
C ASP A 108 8.54 13.42 8.76
N ASN A 109 9.25 14.53 8.55
CA ASN A 109 10.14 14.69 7.39
C ASN A 109 11.41 13.80 7.45
N ARG A 110 11.62 13.06 8.54
CA ARG A 110 12.68 12.06 8.64
C ARG A 110 12.31 10.74 7.98
N THR A 111 11.08 10.59 7.48
CA THR A 111 10.61 9.35 6.84
C THR A 111 10.47 9.49 5.33
N HIS A 112 10.46 10.72 4.81
CA HIS A 112 10.28 11.00 3.39
C HIS A 112 10.80 12.40 3.07
N ARG A 113 11.14 12.61 1.81
CA ARG A 113 11.46 13.95 1.31
C ARG A 113 10.18 14.77 1.21
N LEU A 114 10.18 15.97 1.77
CA LEU A 114 9.11 16.93 1.54
C LEU A 114 9.18 17.42 0.09
N THR A 115 8.16 17.11 -0.70
CA THR A 115 8.00 17.52 -2.10
C THR A 115 6.75 18.38 -2.26
N GLU A 116 6.63 19.10 -3.38
CA GLU A 116 5.39 19.79 -3.74
C GLU A 116 4.21 18.82 -3.85
N SER A 117 4.44 17.59 -4.32
CA SER A 117 3.40 16.57 -4.40
C SER A 117 2.87 16.15 -3.02
N ILE A 118 3.74 16.01 -2.02
CA ILE A 118 3.33 15.76 -0.63
C ILE A 118 2.60 16.96 -0.05
N ALA A 119 3.10 18.18 -0.28
CA ALA A 119 2.42 19.39 0.17
C ALA A 119 1.02 19.54 -0.44
N ALA A 120 0.86 19.18 -1.71
CA ALA A 120 -0.42 19.23 -2.42
C ALA A 120 -1.49 18.30 -1.82
N LEU A 121 -1.09 17.17 -1.21
CA LEU A 121 -2.03 16.25 -0.52
C LEU A 121 -2.82 16.92 0.60
N PHE A 122 -2.25 17.95 1.23
CA PHE A 122 -2.82 18.59 2.41
C PHE A 122 -3.36 19.99 2.12
N ARG A 123 -3.55 20.34 0.84
CA ARG A 123 -4.15 21.61 0.46
C ARG A 123 -5.55 21.72 1.04
N ASN A 124 -5.87 22.88 1.62
CA ASN A 124 -7.15 23.16 2.28
C ASN A 124 -7.47 22.23 3.47
N CYS A 125 -6.48 21.52 4.01
CA CYS A 125 -6.60 20.72 5.22
C CYS A 125 -5.83 21.36 6.38
N ASP A 126 -6.20 21.02 7.62
CA ASP A 126 -5.28 21.12 8.75
C ASP A 126 -4.19 20.06 8.55
N PHE A 127 -2.97 20.51 8.24
CA PHE A 127 -1.84 19.61 7.93
C PHE A 127 -1.54 18.64 9.08
N ASP A 128 -1.45 19.13 10.32
CA ASP A 128 -1.05 18.30 11.46
C ASP A 128 -2.08 17.21 11.73
N LYS A 129 -3.37 17.57 11.62
CA LYS A 129 -4.46 16.62 11.76
C LYS A 129 -4.48 15.62 10.59
N ALA A 130 -4.49 16.12 9.36
CA ALA A 130 -4.64 15.29 8.17
C ALA A 130 -3.44 14.35 7.98
N ALA A 131 -2.21 14.82 8.16
CA ALA A 131 -1.02 13.99 8.04
C ALA A 131 -1.00 12.85 9.08
N LYS A 132 -1.45 13.09 10.31
CA LYS A 132 -1.58 12.05 11.34
C LYS A 132 -2.70 11.06 11.02
N GLU A 133 -3.89 11.56 10.68
CA GLU A 133 -5.06 10.73 10.38
C GLU A 133 -4.91 9.93 9.08
N THR A 134 -4.07 10.39 8.15
CA THR A 134 -3.81 9.67 6.90
C THR A 134 -2.47 8.95 6.92
N SER A 135 -1.83 8.79 8.08
CA SER A 135 -0.67 7.91 8.23
C SER A 135 -1.13 6.49 8.61
N PRO A 136 -0.77 5.44 7.85
CA PRO A 136 -1.11 4.05 8.20
C PRO A 136 -0.71 3.65 9.62
N THR A 137 0.39 4.22 10.14
CA THR A 137 0.87 3.95 11.49
C THR A 137 -0.07 4.40 12.62
N ALA A 138 -1.10 5.20 12.33
CA ALA A 138 -2.13 5.59 13.29
C ALA A 138 -3.17 4.47 13.56
N TYR A 139 -3.22 3.45 12.70
CA TYR A 139 -4.26 2.40 12.72
C TYR A 139 -3.70 1.02 13.07
N VAL A 140 -2.43 0.93 13.45
CA VAL A 140 -1.78 -0.34 13.75
C VAL A 140 -2.40 -1.00 14.97
N SER A 141 -2.84 -2.24 14.80
CA SER A 141 -3.37 -3.10 15.85
C SER A 141 -2.99 -4.56 15.59
N LYS A 142 -3.22 -5.44 16.57
CA LYS A 142 -3.03 -6.89 16.40
C LYS A 142 -3.91 -7.52 15.31
N ASN A 143 -4.98 -6.83 14.91
CA ASN A 143 -5.96 -7.29 13.92
C ASN A 143 -5.64 -6.79 12.50
N CYS A 144 -4.54 -6.04 12.31
CA CYS A 144 -4.07 -5.67 10.97
C CYS A 144 -3.85 -6.94 10.13
N PRO A 145 -4.24 -6.95 8.84
CA PRO A 145 -3.94 -8.07 7.96
C PRO A 145 -2.43 -8.33 7.88
N PRO A 146 -2.01 -9.58 7.58
CA PRO A 146 -0.62 -9.89 7.24
C PRO A 146 -0.06 -8.87 6.26
N THR A 147 1.10 -8.30 6.57
CA THR A 147 1.68 -7.19 5.79
C THR A 147 3.12 -7.48 5.38
N LEU A 148 3.38 -7.44 4.07
CA LEU A 148 4.71 -7.46 3.50
C LEU A 148 5.14 -6.04 3.11
N LEU A 149 6.17 -5.52 3.77
CA LEU A 149 6.76 -4.22 3.46
C LEU A 149 8.01 -4.40 2.61
N CYS A 150 8.19 -3.59 1.58
CA CYS A 150 9.41 -3.59 0.76
C CYS A 150 9.96 -2.17 0.67
N ALA A 151 11.25 -1.96 0.95
CA ALA A 151 11.89 -0.64 0.84
C ALA A 151 13.33 -0.73 0.33
N GLY A 152 13.74 0.25 -0.46
CA GLY A 152 15.14 0.44 -0.85
C GLY A 152 15.89 1.25 0.22
N THR A 153 17.08 0.80 0.64
CA THR A 153 17.86 1.53 1.66
C THR A 153 18.50 2.81 1.14
N SER A 154 18.55 2.99 -0.18
CA SER A 154 19.04 4.20 -0.86
C SER A 154 17.90 5.04 -1.44
N ASP A 155 16.64 4.74 -1.11
CA ASP A 155 15.48 5.53 -1.52
C ASP A 155 15.57 6.94 -0.93
N TYR A 156 15.59 7.95 -1.80
CA TYR A 156 15.71 9.36 -1.44
C TYR A 156 14.37 10.11 -1.50
N LEU A 157 13.28 9.43 -1.82
CA LEU A 157 11.92 9.97 -1.83
C LEU A 157 11.16 9.51 -0.60
N VAL A 158 11.16 8.21 -0.33
CA VAL A 158 10.53 7.58 0.83
C VAL A 158 11.58 6.75 1.55
N PHE A 159 12.14 7.30 2.61
CA PHE A 159 13.27 6.67 3.28
C PHE A 159 12.86 5.33 3.88
N ALA A 160 13.74 4.34 3.85
CA ALA A 160 13.47 2.99 4.37
C ALA A 160 12.91 3.00 5.81
N VAL A 161 13.32 3.97 6.63
CA VAL A 161 12.82 4.18 7.99
C VAL A 161 11.30 4.35 8.08
N SER A 162 10.65 4.83 7.03
CA SER A 162 9.17 4.82 6.91
C SER A 162 8.62 3.40 7.07
N SER A 163 9.15 2.44 6.31
CA SER A 163 8.74 1.04 6.41
C SER A 163 9.19 0.39 7.72
N GLU A 164 10.40 0.70 8.20
CA GLU A 164 10.91 0.16 9.46
C GLU A 164 10.05 0.57 10.67
N ILE A 165 9.63 1.85 10.74
CA ILE A 165 8.73 2.33 11.81
C ILE A 165 7.41 1.55 11.81
N LEU A 166 6.81 1.36 10.64
CA LEU A 166 5.56 0.61 10.54
C LEU A 166 5.76 -0.86 10.92
N TYR A 167 6.83 -1.49 10.42
CA TYR A 167 7.20 -2.86 10.78
C TYR A 167 7.32 -3.02 12.29
N SER A 168 8.13 -2.18 12.95
CA SER A 168 8.33 -2.24 14.41
C SER A 168 7.01 -2.09 15.17
N LYS A 169 6.13 -1.16 14.76
CA LYS A 169 4.81 -1.00 15.38
C LYS A 169 3.92 -2.23 15.21
N LEU A 170 3.91 -2.84 14.03
CA LEU A 170 3.15 -4.08 13.77
C LEU A 170 3.65 -5.22 14.67
N LYS A 171 4.97 -5.41 14.75
CA LYS A 171 5.57 -6.42 15.63
C LYS A 171 5.27 -6.18 17.10
N GLU A 172 5.35 -4.93 17.58
CA GLU A 172 5.01 -4.55 18.95
C GLU A 172 3.55 -4.90 19.31
N LYS A 173 2.61 -4.71 18.36
CA LYS A 173 1.20 -5.08 18.55
C LYS A 173 0.91 -6.56 18.32
N GLY A 174 1.91 -7.36 17.94
CA GLY A 174 1.73 -8.79 17.65
C GLY A 174 1.01 -9.08 16.33
N ALA A 175 0.99 -8.12 15.39
CA ALA A 175 0.47 -8.36 14.05
C ALA A 175 1.49 -9.14 13.19
N GLU A 176 0.98 -9.87 12.20
CA GLU A 176 1.80 -10.56 11.22
C GLU A 176 2.37 -9.55 10.21
N ALA A 177 3.70 -9.46 10.17
CA ALA A 177 4.38 -8.54 9.29
C ALA A 177 5.79 -9.03 8.99
N ASP A 178 6.20 -8.86 7.74
CA ASP A 178 7.54 -9.08 7.21
C ASP A 178 8.04 -7.83 6.48
N ILE A 179 9.35 -7.68 6.38
CA ILE A 179 9.99 -6.56 5.70
C ILE A 179 11.16 -7.05 4.83
N ILE A 180 11.20 -6.58 3.58
CA ILE A 180 12.29 -6.77 2.64
C ILE A 180 12.99 -5.41 2.47
N LEU A 181 14.26 -5.35 2.87
CA LEU A 181 15.12 -4.19 2.62
C LEU A 181 16.07 -4.51 1.46
N SER A 182 15.91 -3.81 0.34
CA SER A 182 16.86 -3.87 -0.76
C SER A 182 18.04 -2.95 -0.44
N VAL A 183 19.12 -3.54 0.07
CA VAL A 183 20.36 -2.82 0.39
C VAL A 183 20.92 -2.22 -0.89
N GLY A 184 21.10 -0.91 -0.93
CA GLY A 184 21.55 -0.19 -2.13
C GLY A 184 20.43 0.24 -3.08
N GLY A 185 19.22 -0.32 -2.97
CA GLY A 185 18.09 -0.03 -3.85
C GLY A 185 17.47 1.36 -3.64
N GLY A 186 17.07 2.00 -4.74
CA GLY A 186 16.33 3.27 -4.77
C GLY A 186 14.81 3.11 -4.64
N HIS A 187 14.06 4.11 -5.13
CA HIS A 187 12.61 4.17 -4.92
C HIS A 187 11.83 3.07 -5.65
N SER A 188 12.35 2.63 -6.79
CA SER A 188 11.89 1.48 -7.58
C SER A 188 12.91 0.33 -7.50
N PHE A 189 13.70 0.27 -6.42
CA PHE A 189 14.73 -0.74 -6.17
C PHE A 189 15.83 -0.78 -7.24
N GLU A 190 15.99 0.30 -7.98
CA GLU A 190 17.06 0.53 -8.94
C GLU A 190 18.38 0.86 -8.24
N LYS A 191 19.50 0.71 -8.95
CA LYS A 191 20.79 1.20 -8.47
C LYS A 191 20.78 2.73 -8.43
N VAL A 192 21.12 3.30 -7.28
CA VAL A 192 21.29 4.75 -7.10
C VAL A 192 22.76 5.13 -7.29
N HIS A 193 23.02 6.33 -7.82
CA HIS A 193 24.39 6.79 -7.98
C HIS A 193 25.11 6.84 -6.61
N GLY A 194 26.28 6.21 -6.52
CA GLY A 194 27.07 6.14 -5.30
C GLY A 194 26.62 5.08 -4.28
N SER A 195 25.53 4.34 -4.55
CA SER A 195 25.15 3.19 -3.73
C SER A 195 25.87 1.91 -4.17
N VAL A 196 25.84 0.89 -3.30
CA VAL A 196 26.13 -0.49 -3.68
C VAL A 196 25.05 -1.03 -4.63
N GLU A 197 25.32 -2.15 -5.30
CA GLU A 197 24.32 -2.85 -6.10
C GLU A 197 23.12 -3.25 -5.22
N PRO A 198 21.88 -3.06 -5.69
CA PRO A 198 20.69 -3.49 -4.97
C PRO A 198 20.74 -4.98 -4.63
N SER A 199 20.57 -5.33 -3.35
CA SER A 199 20.60 -6.73 -2.92
C SER A 199 19.39 -7.54 -3.38
N VAL A 200 18.28 -6.87 -3.69
CA VAL A 200 17.06 -7.47 -4.24
C VAL A 200 16.48 -6.52 -5.29
N SER A 201 16.18 -7.05 -6.47
CA SER A 201 15.62 -6.26 -7.59
C SER A 201 14.11 -6.05 -7.45
N MET A 202 13.57 -5.11 -8.24
CA MET A 202 12.12 -4.94 -8.37
C MET A 202 11.42 -6.21 -8.85
N GLU A 203 12.04 -6.95 -9.78
CA GLU A 203 11.50 -8.21 -10.31
C GLU A 203 11.39 -9.27 -9.20
N GLU A 204 12.45 -9.43 -8.40
CA GLU A 204 12.41 -10.37 -7.27
C GLU A 204 11.40 -9.94 -6.21
N ILE A 205 11.28 -8.64 -5.92
CA ILE A 205 10.25 -8.12 -5.01
C ILE A 205 8.85 -8.44 -5.53
N GLN A 206 8.58 -8.24 -6.81
CA GLN A 206 7.29 -8.58 -7.40
C GLN A 206 7.00 -10.09 -7.37
N ALA A 207 8.03 -10.93 -7.54
CA ALA A 207 7.90 -12.37 -7.37
C ALA A 207 7.53 -12.73 -5.92
N ARG A 208 8.21 -12.15 -4.92
CA ARG A 208 7.91 -12.34 -3.49
C ARG A 208 6.50 -11.87 -3.12
N ILE A 209 6.06 -10.74 -3.68
CA ILE A 209 4.69 -10.24 -3.48
C ILE A 209 3.67 -11.19 -4.11
N THR A 210 3.99 -11.78 -5.26
CA THR A 210 3.13 -12.78 -5.91
C THR A 210 3.02 -14.04 -5.05
N GLU A 211 4.14 -14.54 -4.51
CA GLU A 211 4.17 -15.66 -3.57
C GLU A 211 3.36 -15.36 -2.30
N PHE A 212 3.55 -14.18 -1.72
CA PHE A 212 2.78 -13.68 -0.58
C PHE A 212 1.28 -13.66 -0.87
N ALA A 213 0.84 -13.12 -2.01
CA ALA A 213 -0.57 -13.10 -2.38
C ALA A 213 -1.16 -14.51 -2.50
N ILE A 214 -0.38 -15.44 -3.07
CA ILE A 214 -0.80 -16.84 -3.24
C ILE A 214 -0.91 -17.58 -1.91
N SER A 215 0.00 -17.34 -0.96
CA SER A 215 0.01 -18.05 0.32
C SER A 215 -1.08 -17.60 1.28
N HIS A 216 -1.64 -16.41 1.09
CA HIS A 216 -2.60 -15.79 2.01
C HIS A 216 -4.07 -15.93 1.58
N ILE A 217 -4.35 -16.46 0.38
CA ILE A 217 -5.72 -16.78 -0.03
C ILE A 217 -6.03 -18.24 0.26
N ASP A 218 -7.20 -18.48 0.87
CA ASP A 218 -7.75 -19.81 1.09
C ASP A 218 -8.10 -20.42 -0.28
N LYS A 219 -7.30 -21.39 -0.75
CA LYS A 219 -7.66 -22.15 -1.96
C LYS A 219 -8.90 -22.98 -1.64
N LYS A 220 -10.05 -22.60 -2.20
CA LYS A 220 -11.13 -23.57 -2.40
C LYS A 220 -10.63 -24.58 -3.44
N ILE A 221 -10.33 -25.79 -2.96
CA ILE A 221 -10.07 -26.98 -3.79
C ILE A 221 -11.37 -27.37 -4.48
#